data_AF-A0A433QLM5-F1
#
_entry.id   AF-A0A433QLM5-F1
#
_cell.length_a   1.000
_cell.length_b   1.000
_cell.length_c   1.000
_cell.angle_alpha   90.00
_cell.angle_beta   90.00
_cell.angle_gamma   90.00
#
_symmetry.space_group_name_H-M   'P 1'
#
loop_
_entity.id
_entity.type
_entity.pdbx_description
1 polymer ?
#
loop_
_entity_poly.entity_id
_entity_poly.type
_entity_poly.pdbx_seq_one_letter_code
_entity_poly.pdbx_strand_id
1 'polypeptide(L)'
;SSFTLNFSKGAANVIAQYYVLIRLGKKGFISIMRGLTRTADHLADQLERTGCFRILSARGGDGLPLVAFTLIGKKHYDEYDVAARLRERGWIVPAYTMAPNVEYIKLLRVVVREDFSRHRCEMLIKDIQMVIQLLDKLDAKSVEAHRPTPKSRWALLRNASTAFRRSKVVDALPKTNGVC
;
A
#
# COMPACT_ATOMS: atom_id res chain seq x y z
N SER A 1 -18.44 -33.11 -12.10
CA SER A 1 -17.97 -32.07 -13.05
C SER A 1 -17.06 -31.11 -12.28
N SER A 2 -15.95 -30.67 -12.87
CA SER A 2 -15.07 -29.64 -12.25
C SER A 2 -15.58 -28.26 -12.63
N PHE A 3 -15.70 -27.34 -11.65
CA PHE A 3 -16.15 -25.97 -11.85
C PHE A 3 -15.00 -25.00 -11.56
N THR A 4 -14.00 -24.97 -12.44
CA THR A 4 -12.84 -24.09 -12.34
C THR A 4 -12.48 -23.53 -13.71
N LEU A 5 -12.15 -22.24 -13.80
CA LEU A 5 -11.67 -21.63 -15.06
C LEU A 5 -10.28 -22.11 -15.46
N ASN A 6 -9.44 -22.43 -14.47
CA ASN A 6 -8.08 -22.90 -14.69
C ASN A 6 -8.03 -24.42 -14.81
N PHE A 7 -7.24 -24.92 -15.77
CA PHE A 7 -7.05 -26.35 -16.00
C PHE A 7 -5.84 -26.91 -15.22
N SER A 8 -4.66 -26.33 -15.39
CA SER A 8 -3.43 -26.77 -14.69
C SER A 8 -2.93 -25.70 -13.72
N LYS A 9 -2.76 -26.07 -12.46
CA LYS A 9 -2.19 -25.24 -11.38
C LYS A 9 -1.50 -26.15 -10.37
N GLY A 10 -0.36 -25.73 -9.83
CA GLY A 10 0.31 -26.46 -8.74
C GLY A 10 -0.58 -26.58 -7.49
N ALA A 11 -0.61 -27.78 -6.91
CA ALA A 11 -1.42 -28.08 -5.72
C ALA A 11 -0.77 -27.65 -4.39
N ALA A 12 0.47 -27.12 -4.42
CA ALA A 12 1.25 -26.78 -3.22
C ALA A 12 0.49 -25.85 -2.25
N ASN A 13 -0.21 -24.83 -2.76
CA ASN A 13 -0.99 -23.92 -1.93
C ASN A 13 -2.17 -24.60 -1.21
N VAL A 14 -2.76 -25.63 -1.83
CA VAL A 14 -3.86 -26.41 -1.23
C VAL A 14 -3.30 -27.27 -0.08
N ILE A 15 -2.16 -27.93 -0.31
CA ILE A 15 -1.48 -28.74 0.72
C ILE A 15 -1.06 -27.84 1.89
N ALA A 16 -0.48 -26.67 1.62
CA ALA A 16 -0.09 -25.71 2.64
C ALA A 16 -1.29 -25.19 3.45
N GLN A 17 -2.40 -24.85 2.79
CA GLN A 17 -3.63 -24.45 3.48
C GLN A 17 -4.17 -25.57 4.38
N TYR A 18 -4.17 -26.81 3.89
CA TYR A 18 -4.58 -27.96 4.68
C TYR A 18 -3.71 -28.14 5.92
N TYR A 19 -2.38 -28.02 5.79
CA TYR A 19 -1.45 -28.03 6.92
C TYR A 19 -1.77 -26.94 7.96
N VAL A 20 -2.02 -25.70 7.53
CA VAL A 20 -2.35 -24.60 8.44
C VAL A 20 -3.66 -24.88 9.19
N LEU A 21 -4.68 -25.42 8.52
CA LEU A 21 -5.96 -25.77 9.12
C LEU A 21 -5.80 -26.82 10.24
N ILE A 22 -5.10 -27.91 9.97
CA ILE A 22 -4.90 -28.98 10.96
C ILE A 22 -3.95 -28.56 12.08
N ARG A 23 -2.93 -27.73 11.80
CA ARG A 23 -1.94 -27.29 12.79
C ARG A 23 -2.51 -26.31 13.80
N LEU A 24 -3.28 -25.32 13.32
CA LEU A 24 -3.81 -24.25 14.19
C LEU A 24 -5.16 -24.62 14.79
N GLY A 25 -6.03 -25.22 13.98
CA GLY A 25 -7.45 -25.38 14.30
C GLY A 25 -8.14 -24.05 14.62
N LYS A 26 -9.41 -24.11 15.03
CA LYS A 26 -10.21 -22.92 15.36
C LYS A 26 -9.56 -22.04 16.44
N LYS A 27 -8.99 -22.66 17.48
CA LYS A 27 -8.36 -21.95 18.60
C LYS A 27 -7.12 -21.16 18.16
N GLY A 28 -6.26 -21.75 17.33
CA GLY A 28 -5.07 -21.08 16.81
C GLY A 28 -5.41 -19.87 15.95
N PHE A 29 -6.35 -20.02 15.02
CA PHE A 29 -6.83 -18.89 14.20
C PHE A 29 -7.41 -17.75 15.05
N ILE A 30 -8.25 -18.06 16.05
CA ILE A 30 -8.79 -17.04 16.96
C ILE A 30 -7.67 -16.32 17.71
N SER A 31 -6.67 -17.06 18.20
CA SER A 31 -5.54 -16.49 18.92
C SER A 31 -4.74 -15.52 18.04
N ILE A 32 -4.44 -15.91 16.80
CA ILE A 32 -3.72 -15.09 15.83
C ILE A 32 -4.54 -13.84 15.49
N MET A 33 -5.80 -14.00 15.07
CA MET A 33 -6.65 -12.87 14.68
C MET A 33 -6.84 -11.86 15.82
N ARG A 34 -7.06 -12.33 17.06
CA ARG A 34 -7.11 -11.45 18.24
C ARG A 34 -5.77 -10.73 18.47
N GLY A 35 -4.64 -11.38 18.22
CA GLY A 35 -3.32 -10.75 18.26
C GLY A 35 -3.18 -9.64 17.23
N LEU A 36 -3.59 -9.88 15.98
CA LEU A 36 -3.57 -8.89 14.91
C LEU A 36 -4.46 -7.70 15.22
N THR A 37 -5.69 -7.94 15.69
CA THR A 37 -6.62 -6.89 16.11
C THR A 37 -6.03 -6.03 17.21
N ARG A 38 -5.47 -6.62 18.28
CA ARG A 38 -4.82 -5.85 19.35
C ARG A 38 -3.64 -5.01 18.86
N THR A 39 -2.84 -5.53 17.94
CA THR A 39 -1.72 -4.77 17.35
C THR A 39 -2.22 -3.64 16.45
N ALA A 40 -3.28 -3.86 15.67
CA ALA A 40 -3.91 -2.83 14.85
C ALA A 40 -4.54 -1.73 15.71
N ASP A 41 -5.26 -2.10 16.78
CA ASP A 41 -5.84 -1.15 17.73
C ASP A 41 -4.74 -0.34 18.43
N HIS A 42 -3.63 -0.98 18.81
CA HIS A 42 -2.48 -0.28 19.38
C HIS A 42 -1.87 0.73 18.41
N LEU A 43 -1.70 0.35 17.14
CA LEU A 43 -1.20 1.26 16.11
C LEU A 43 -2.14 2.47 15.94
N ALA A 44 -3.45 2.22 15.89
CA ALA A 44 -4.46 3.27 15.78
C ALA A 44 -4.39 4.24 16.99
N ASP A 45 -4.33 3.72 18.22
CA ASP A 45 -4.19 4.55 19.44
C ASP A 45 -2.96 5.44 19.40
N GLN A 46 -1.82 4.89 19.00
CA GLN A 46 -0.56 5.65 18.97
C GLN A 46 -0.59 6.72 17.88
N LEU A 47 -1.21 6.44 16.74
CA LEU A 47 -1.38 7.43 15.67
C LEU A 47 -2.35 8.55 16.09
N GLU A 48 -3.46 8.24 16.75
CA GLU A 48 -4.38 9.26 17.28
C GLU A 48 -3.72 10.15 18.32
N ARG A 49 -2.89 9.57 19.21
CA ARG A 49 -2.14 10.33 20.23
C ARG A 49 -1.16 11.34 19.64
N THR A 50 -0.72 11.17 18.40
CA THR A 50 0.12 12.19 17.74
C THR A 50 -0.64 13.48 17.46
N GLY A 51 -1.98 13.44 17.38
CA GLY A 51 -2.82 14.56 16.98
C GLY A 51 -2.69 14.97 15.51
N CYS A 52 -1.81 14.33 14.74
CA CYS A 52 -1.58 14.64 13.34
C CYS A 52 -2.49 13.86 12.38
N PHE A 53 -3.05 12.74 12.84
CA PHE A 53 -3.80 11.81 12.00
C PHE A 53 -5.20 11.52 12.55
N ARG A 54 -6.16 11.34 11.62
CA ARG A 54 -7.50 10.84 11.89
C ARG A 54 -7.62 9.42 11.38
N ILE A 55 -8.09 8.50 12.22
CA ILE A 55 -8.35 7.11 11.84
C ILE A 55 -9.69 7.02 11.10
N LEU A 56 -9.71 6.26 10.02
CA LEU A 56 -10.87 6.01 9.17
C LEU A 56 -11.36 4.55 9.25
N SER A 57 -10.50 3.63 9.70
CA SER A 57 -10.83 2.20 9.83
C SER A 57 -11.60 1.88 11.12
N ALA A 58 -12.46 0.85 11.06
CA ALA A 58 -13.11 0.28 12.24
C ALA A 58 -12.09 -0.33 13.22
N ARG A 59 -12.47 -0.39 14.51
CA ARG A 59 -11.60 -0.82 15.63
C ARG A 59 -12.22 -2.02 16.36
N GLY A 60 -11.48 -2.62 17.29
CA GLY A 60 -12.03 -3.60 18.24
C GLY A 60 -12.43 -4.94 17.62
N GLY A 61 -12.05 -5.20 16.37
CA GLY A 61 -12.36 -6.44 15.66
C GLY A 61 -13.60 -6.41 14.79
N ASP A 62 -14.27 -5.25 14.65
CA ASP A 62 -15.43 -5.07 13.76
C ASP A 62 -15.05 -5.04 12.26
N GLY A 63 -13.78 -5.25 11.94
CA GLY A 63 -13.26 -5.27 10.58
C GLY A 63 -11.96 -6.04 10.44
N LEU A 64 -11.34 -5.92 9.26
CA LEU A 64 -10.03 -6.52 9.00
C LEU A 64 -8.95 -5.84 9.85
N PRO A 65 -7.89 -6.57 10.26
CA PRO A 65 -6.78 -6.02 11.03
C PRO A 65 -5.91 -5.12 10.15
N LEU A 66 -6.36 -3.88 9.97
CA LEU A 66 -5.67 -2.83 9.24
C LEU A 66 -5.99 -1.48 9.87
N VAL A 67 -5.13 -0.49 9.61
CA VAL A 67 -5.33 0.89 10.02
C VAL A 67 -5.28 1.77 8.78
N ALA A 68 -6.39 2.44 8.49
CA ALA A 68 -6.49 3.46 7.46
C ALA A 68 -6.59 4.83 8.13
N PHE A 69 -5.76 5.79 7.72
CA PHE A 69 -5.67 7.08 8.39
C PHE A 69 -5.28 8.21 7.42
N THR A 70 -5.72 9.43 7.73
CA THR A 70 -5.51 10.65 6.93
C THR A 70 -4.93 11.75 7.81
N LEU A 71 -4.22 12.71 7.21
CA LEU A 71 -3.69 13.87 7.93
C LEU A 71 -4.82 14.80 8.37
N ILE A 72 -4.68 15.39 9.56
CA ILE A 72 -5.61 16.39 10.08
C ILE A 72 -5.14 17.79 9.67
N GLY A 73 -6.07 18.56 9.11
CA GLY A 73 -5.85 19.96 8.74
C GLY A 73 -5.09 20.11 7.42
N LYS A 74 -4.92 21.37 7.02
CA LYS A 74 -4.20 21.70 5.77
C LYS A 74 -2.72 21.90 6.09
N LYS A 75 -1.88 21.00 5.60
CA LYS A 75 -0.42 21.06 5.68
C LYS A 75 0.17 21.42 4.31
N HIS A 76 1.45 21.81 4.28
CA HIS A 76 2.19 22.02 3.04
C HIS A 76 2.65 20.71 2.37
N TYR A 77 2.52 19.58 3.08
CA TYR A 77 2.74 18.23 2.58
C TYR A 77 1.44 17.42 2.62
N ASP A 78 1.40 16.30 1.88
CA ASP A 78 0.27 15.37 1.86
C ASP A 78 0.68 13.93 2.25
N GLU A 79 -0.29 13.01 2.21
CA GLU A 79 -0.10 11.60 2.53
C GLU A 79 0.89 10.90 1.60
N TYR A 80 1.03 11.36 0.35
CA TYR A 80 2.00 10.81 -0.59
C TYR A 80 3.43 11.21 -0.20
N ASP A 81 3.62 12.44 0.28
CA ASP A 81 4.91 12.92 0.80
C ASP A 81 5.32 12.10 2.03
N VAL A 82 4.38 11.83 2.96
CA VAL A 82 4.61 10.96 4.13
C VAL A 82 5.01 9.55 3.68
N ALA A 83 4.28 8.96 2.72
CA ALA A 83 4.60 7.64 2.17
C ALA A 83 5.97 7.60 1.48
N ALA A 84 6.38 8.67 0.80
CA ALA A 84 7.68 8.77 0.16
C ALA A 84 8.81 8.76 1.19
N ARG A 85 8.69 9.56 2.26
CA ARG A 85 9.68 9.60 3.35
C ARG A 85 9.75 8.31 4.16
N LEU A 86 8.60 7.66 4.39
CA LEU A 86 8.58 6.32 5.00
C LEU A 86 9.29 5.28 4.12
N ARG A 87 9.18 5.40 2.80
CA ARG A 87 9.86 4.51 1.85
C ARG A 87 11.37 4.68 1.86
N GLU A 88 11.90 5.88 2.07
CA GLU A 88 13.35 6.11 2.30
C GLU A 88 13.87 5.33 3.52
N ARG A 89 13.01 5.07 4.51
CA ARG A 89 13.30 4.26 5.70
C ARG A 89 13.01 2.76 5.52
N GLY A 90 12.63 2.33 4.32
CA GLY A 90 12.32 0.92 4.02
C GLY A 90 10.87 0.50 4.29
N TRP A 91 10.00 1.42 4.72
CA TRP A 91 8.57 1.12 4.92
C TRP A 91 7.78 1.31 3.63
N ILE A 92 7.02 0.28 3.23
CA ILE A 92 6.09 0.37 2.11
C ILE A 92 4.68 0.58 2.67
N VAL A 93 4.30 1.85 2.83
CA VAL A 93 2.93 2.24 3.19
C VAL A 93 2.25 2.85 1.96
N PRO A 94 1.18 2.22 1.42
CA PRO A 94 0.44 2.77 0.31
C PRO A 94 -0.34 4.02 0.75
N ALA A 95 -0.27 5.07 -0.07
CA ALA A 95 -1.14 6.22 -0.02
C ALA A 95 -2.03 6.24 -1.27
N TYR A 96 -3.32 6.52 -1.11
CA TYR A 96 -4.26 6.64 -2.23
C TYR A 96 -5.37 7.63 -1.93
N THR A 97 -5.92 8.21 -2.99
CA THR A 97 -7.17 8.97 -2.94
C THR A 97 -8.36 8.03 -2.89
N MET A 98 -9.40 8.43 -2.17
CA MET A 98 -10.65 7.69 -2.10
C MET A 98 -11.37 7.62 -3.45
N ALA A 99 -12.41 6.78 -3.50
CA ALA A 99 -13.24 6.55 -4.67
C ALA A 99 -13.89 7.85 -5.20
N PRO A 100 -14.41 7.83 -6.44
CA PRO A 100 -15.15 8.96 -7.00
C PRO A 100 -16.22 9.47 -6.03
N ASN A 101 -16.42 10.79 -5.98
CA ASN A 101 -17.24 11.54 -5.01
C ASN A 101 -16.59 11.83 -3.64
N VAL A 102 -15.43 11.24 -3.32
CA VAL A 102 -14.70 11.50 -2.06
C VAL A 102 -13.19 11.70 -2.31
N GLU A 103 -12.80 12.06 -3.53
CA GLU A 103 -11.41 12.14 -4.00
C GLU A 103 -10.52 13.12 -3.22
N TYR A 104 -11.14 14.10 -2.55
CA TYR A 104 -10.44 15.04 -1.70
C TYR A 104 -9.81 14.39 -0.45
N ILE A 105 -10.27 13.19 -0.07
CA ILE A 105 -9.67 12.41 1.01
C ILE A 105 -8.56 11.54 0.44
N LYS A 106 -7.34 11.86 0.85
CA LYS A 106 -6.15 11.01 0.70
C LYS A 106 -5.93 10.27 2.01
N LEU A 107 -5.49 9.02 1.93
CA LEU A 107 -5.23 8.23 3.13
C LEU A 107 -4.03 7.30 2.95
N LEU A 108 -3.46 6.91 4.08
CA LEU A 108 -2.45 5.88 4.23
C LEU A 108 -3.11 4.61 4.78
N ARG A 109 -2.67 3.44 4.32
CA ARG A 109 -3.19 2.15 4.80
C ARG A 109 -2.07 1.21 5.24
N VAL A 110 -2.08 0.83 6.51
CA VAL A 110 -1.19 -0.20 7.06
C VAL A 110 -2.01 -1.47 7.32
N VAL A 111 -1.64 -2.57 6.68
CA VAL A 111 -2.29 -3.88 6.89
C VAL A 111 -1.46 -4.68 7.88
N VAL A 112 -2.09 -5.13 8.98
CA VAL A 112 -1.44 -5.89 10.04
C VAL A 112 -1.56 -7.38 9.72
N ARG A 113 -0.42 -8.02 9.47
CA ARG A 113 -0.29 -9.45 9.16
C ARG A 113 0.40 -10.18 10.32
N GLU A 114 0.40 -11.51 10.27
CA GLU A 114 0.98 -12.38 11.32
C GLU A 114 2.45 -12.05 11.63
N ASP A 115 3.23 -11.64 10.63
CA ASP A 115 4.63 -11.24 10.76
C ASP A 115 4.81 -9.83 11.34
N PHE A 116 3.74 -9.06 11.50
CA PHE A 116 3.77 -7.70 12.02
C PHE A 116 3.68 -7.70 13.55
N SER A 117 4.82 -7.96 14.18
CA SER A 117 4.95 -7.99 15.65
C SER A 117 4.72 -6.63 16.30
N ARG A 118 4.44 -6.63 17.61
CA ARG A 118 4.32 -5.42 18.43
C ARG A 118 5.55 -4.52 18.33
N HIS A 119 6.75 -5.10 18.31
CA HIS A 119 7.98 -4.33 18.16
C HIS A 119 8.08 -3.65 16.78
N ARG A 120 7.71 -4.33 15.68
CA ARG A 120 7.65 -3.71 14.35
C ARG A 120 6.64 -2.57 14.29
N CYS A 121 5.51 -2.73 14.99
CA CYS A 121 4.52 -1.68 15.15
C CYS A 121 5.11 -0.43 15.84
N GLU A 122 5.81 -0.59 16.95
CA GLU A 122 6.46 0.51 17.68
C GLU A 122 7.56 1.20 16.85
N MET A 123 8.36 0.43 16.10
CA MET A 123 9.34 0.97 15.17
C MET A 123 8.69 1.81 14.06
N LEU A 124 7.59 1.32 13.47
CA LEU A 124 6.83 2.07 12.48
C LEU A 124 6.27 3.38 13.06
N ILE A 125 5.70 3.34 14.26
CA ILE A 125 5.16 4.55 14.93
C ILE A 125 6.27 5.59 15.14
N LYS A 126 7.43 5.17 15.64
CA LYS A 126 8.60 6.04 15.84
C LYS A 126 9.05 6.67 14.53
N ASP A 127 9.10 5.89 13.45
CA ASP A 127 9.49 6.39 12.13
C ASP A 127 8.47 7.36 11.55
N ILE A 128 7.16 7.10 11.73
CA ILE A 128 6.09 8.03 11.35
C ILE A 128 6.24 9.37 12.10
N GLN A 129 6.46 9.34 13.41
CA GLN A 129 6.67 10.55 14.21
C GLN A 129 7.88 11.35 13.73
N MET A 130 9.00 10.68 13.45
CA MET A 130 10.20 11.35 12.91
C MET A 130 9.95 11.95 11.52
N VAL A 131 9.22 11.26 10.65
CA VAL A 131 8.86 11.76 9.31
C VAL A 131 7.98 13.00 9.41
N ILE A 132 6.99 13.00 10.30
CA ILE A 132 6.14 14.18 10.52
C ILE A 132 6.96 15.35 11.05
N GLN A 133 7.82 15.13 12.05
CA GLN A 133 8.71 16.17 12.58
C GLN A 133 9.66 16.73 11.52
N LEU A 134 10.15 15.88 10.60
CA LEU A 134 10.98 16.31 9.49
C LEU A 134 10.17 17.17 8.51
N LEU A 135 8.99 16.71 8.10
CA LEU A 135 8.14 17.41 7.15
C LEU A 135 7.63 18.75 7.70
N ASP A 136 7.33 18.83 8.99
CA ASP A 136 6.94 20.08 9.65
C ASP A 136 8.10 21.12 9.68
N LYS A 137 9.36 20.69 9.66
CA LYS A 137 10.54 21.59 9.60
C LYS A 137 10.95 22.01 8.20
N LEU A 138 10.51 21.28 7.17
CA LEU A 138 10.87 21.55 5.78
C LEU A 138 9.95 22.60 5.18
N ASP A 139 10.52 23.50 4.38
CA ASP A 139 9.75 24.46 3.60
C ASP A 139 8.92 23.79 2.50
N ALA A 140 7.80 24.40 2.12
CA ALA A 140 6.93 23.93 1.05
C ALA A 140 7.67 23.73 -0.29
N LYS A 141 8.65 24.59 -0.61
CA LYS A 141 9.47 24.46 -1.82
C LYS A 141 10.34 23.21 -1.80
N SER A 142 10.90 22.88 -0.64
CA SER A 142 11.75 21.71 -0.45
C SER A 142 10.95 20.43 -0.55
N VAL A 143 9.72 20.41 -0.02
CA VAL A 143 8.80 19.28 -0.15
C VAL A 143 8.42 19.07 -1.62
N GLU A 144 8.02 20.14 -2.33
CA GLU A 144 7.66 20.06 -3.75
C GLU A 144 8.82 19.54 -4.62
N ALA A 145 10.04 20.00 -4.36
CA ALA A 145 11.23 19.54 -5.09
C ALA A 145 11.49 18.03 -4.94
N HIS A 146 11.10 17.44 -3.80
CA HIS A 146 11.26 16.01 -3.52
C HIS A 146 10.04 15.18 -3.93
N ARG A 147 8.94 15.79 -4.40
CA ARG A 147 7.79 15.03 -4.88
C ARG A 147 8.21 14.20 -6.09
N PRO A 148 7.94 12.89 -6.10
CA PRO A 148 8.20 12.07 -7.27
C PRO A 148 7.35 12.61 -8.41
N THR A 149 7.98 13.31 -9.37
CA THR A 149 7.26 13.81 -10.53
C THR A 149 6.68 12.62 -11.30
N PRO A 150 5.41 12.69 -11.77
CA PRO A 150 4.83 11.63 -12.60
C PRO A 150 5.57 11.41 -13.94
N LYS A 151 6.54 12.27 -14.26
CA LYS A 151 7.28 12.30 -15.52
C LYS A 151 8.66 11.68 -15.34
N SER A 152 8.78 10.38 -15.64
CA SER A 152 10.04 9.87 -16.19
C SER A 152 9.83 8.55 -16.93
N ARG A 153 9.21 7.53 -16.30
CA ARG A 153 9.22 6.18 -16.90
C ARG A 153 8.39 6.05 -18.19
N TRP A 154 7.16 6.59 -18.22
CA TRP A 154 6.29 6.52 -19.40
C TRP A 154 6.60 7.58 -20.46
N ALA A 155 7.16 8.73 -20.08
CA ALA A 155 7.54 9.79 -21.02
C ALA A 155 8.80 9.42 -21.82
N LEU A 156 9.81 8.82 -21.17
CA LEU A 156 10.99 8.27 -21.85
C LEU A 156 10.63 7.13 -22.80
N LEU A 157 9.74 6.21 -22.38
CA LEU A 157 9.26 5.12 -23.23
C LEU A 157 8.42 5.60 -24.43
N ARG A 158 7.62 6.67 -24.27
CA ARG A 158 6.91 7.29 -25.40
C ARG A 158 7.88 7.85 -26.44
N ASN A 159 8.91 8.57 -26.00
CA ASN A 159 9.93 9.10 -26.92
C ASN A 159 10.73 7.99 -27.60
N ALA A 160 11.06 6.90 -26.89
CA ALA A 160 11.70 5.72 -27.47
C ALA A 160 10.81 5.03 -28.52
N SER A 161 9.50 4.90 -28.27
CA SER A 161 8.55 4.34 -29.25
C SER A 161 8.37 5.23 -30.48
N THR A 162 8.49 6.56 -30.32
CA THR A 162 8.38 7.51 -31.43
C THR A 162 9.66 7.55 -32.27
N ALA A 163 10.83 7.42 -31.62
CA ALA A 163 12.13 7.25 -32.30
C ALA A 163 12.21 5.92 -33.07
N PHE A 164 11.67 4.82 -32.51
CA PHE A 164 11.58 3.54 -33.19
C PHE A 164 10.61 3.57 -34.39
N ARG A 165 9.53 4.35 -34.29
CA ARG A 165 8.55 4.53 -35.38
C ARG A 165 9.09 5.36 -36.55
N ARG A 166 10.13 6.18 -36.34
CA ARG A 166 10.73 7.02 -37.39
C ARG A 166 11.83 6.30 -38.19
N SER A 167 12.34 5.18 -37.69
CA SER A 167 13.36 4.35 -38.36
C SER A 167 12.78 3.23 -39.24
N LYS A 168 11.48 2.92 -39.13
CA LYS A 168 10.80 1.92 -39.97
C LYS A 168 9.85 2.61 -40.95
N VAL A 169 10.42 3.38 -41.88
CA VAL A 169 9.83 3.59 -43.21
C VAL A 169 10.65 2.76 -44.17
N VAL A 170 10.45 1.45 -44.14
CA VAL A 170 10.61 0.51 -45.26
C VAL A 170 10.01 -0.83 -44.80
N ASP A 171 9.34 -1.48 -45.75
CA ASP A 171 8.81 -2.84 -45.74
C ASP A 171 7.45 -3.08 -45.06
N ALA A 172 6.42 -2.95 -45.90
CA ALA A 172 5.10 -3.51 -45.71
C ALA A 172 5.18 -5.05 -45.68
N LEU A 173 4.67 -5.64 -44.60
CA LEU A 173 4.26 -7.05 -44.57
C LEU A 173 2.77 -7.13 -44.19
N PRO A 174 1.98 -8.01 -44.84
CA PRO A 174 0.53 -7.99 -44.75
C PRO A 174 0.06 -8.48 -43.38
N LYS A 175 -0.97 -7.82 -42.84
CA LYS A 175 -1.63 -8.18 -41.58
C LYS A 175 -2.29 -9.55 -41.71
N THR A 176 -1.92 -10.50 -40.87
CA THR A 176 -2.72 -11.70 -40.63
C THR A 176 -3.85 -11.37 -39.66
N ASN A 177 -5.09 -11.66 -40.05
CA ASN A 177 -6.24 -11.63 -39.15
C ASN A 177 -6.20 -12.89 -38.30
N GLY A 178 -5.93 -12.74 -37.00
CA GLY A 178 -6.04 -13.81 -36.02
C GLY A 178 -7.08 -13.44 -34.96
N VAL A 179 -8.17 -14.19 -34.94
CA VAL A 179 -9.11 -14.28 -33.82
C VAL A 179 -8.68 -15.48 -32.98
N CYS A 180 -8.47 -15.23 -31.67
CA CYS A 180 -8.76 -16.04 -30.48
C CYS A 180 -8.01 -15.41 -29.29
#